data_AF-A0A6J4FV66-F1
#
_entry.id   AF-A0A6J4FV66-F1
#
_cell.length_a   1.000
_cell.length_b   1.000
_cell.length_c   1.000
_cell.angle_alpha   90.00
_cell.angle_beta   90.00
_cell.angle_gamma   90.00
#
_symmetry.space_group_name_H-M   'P 1'
#
loop_
_entity.id
_entity.type
_entity.pdbx_description
1 polymer ?
#
loop_
_entity_poly.entity_id
_entity_poly.type
_entity_poly.pdbx_seq_one_letter_code
_entity_poly.pdbx_strand_id
1 'polypeptide(L)'
;MKKVAFCPATIAVLAMALPALAAENGFSGVRVITMTEATSTCIGVPRTPLCAAETFLACSLRNDEAMCDLVGAGPFGPRKAIAEKYKFVASRVLTKEDYQRVDRAEWAKPGTVSIVLQTSSCFKDGTCSPFERYTVLVSEKNGKWIVVSWNSAADDEDFAD
;
A
#
# COMPACT_ATOMS: atom_id res chain seq x y z
N MET A 1 48.54 31.29 31.32
CA MET A 1 47.80 30.02 31.14
C MET A 1 46.33 30.37 30.84
N LYS A 2 45.89 30.28 29.58
CA LYS A 2 44.52 30.61 29.16
C LYS A 2 43.65 29.35 29.19
N LYS A 3 42.57 29.37 29.97
CA LYS A 3 41.57 28.29 30.02
C LYS A 3 40.66 28.40 28.79
N VAL A 4 40.65 27.37 27.94
CA VAL A 4 39.73 27.24 26.81
C VAL A 4 38.51 26.47 27.30
N ALA A 5 37.34 27.11 27.25
CA ALA A 5 36.06 26.50 27.62
C ALA A 5 35.57 25.62 26.47
N PHE A 6 35.45 24.31 26.74
CA PHE A 6 34.78 23.36 25.85
C PHE A 6 33.27 23.50 26.02
N CYS A 7 32.59 23.92 24.95
CA CYS A 7 31.13 23.91 24.87
C CYS A 7 30.69 22.59 24.22
N PRO A 8 29.98 21.69 24.93
CA PRO A 8 29.50 20.44 24.33
C PRO A 8 28.32 20.77 23.40
N ALA A 9 28.54 20.61 22.09
CA ALA A 9 27.49 20.70 21.10
C ALA A 9 26.62 19.43 21.19
N THR A 10 25.46 19.56 21.81
CA THR A 10 24.40 18.54 21.83
C THR A 10 23.85 18.37 20.42
N ILE A 11 24.17 17.26 19.75
CA ILE A 11 23.57 16.90 18.47
C ILE A 11 22.16 16.39 18.76
N ALA A 12 21.16 17.26 18.55
CA ALA A 12 19.76 16.86 18.52
C ALA A 12 19.52 16.02 17.25
N VAL A 13 19.35 14.71 17.41
CA VAL A 13 18.86 13.84 16.34
C VAL A 13 17.38 14.20 16.16
N LEU A 14 17.07 15.01 15.15
CA LEU A 14 15.70 15.22 14.70
C LEU A 14 15.17 13.86 14.20
N ALA A 15 14.25 13.27 14.96
CA ALA A 15 13.38 12.23 14.46
C ALA A 15 12.57 12.84 13.30
N MET A 16 12.97 12.53 12.06
CA MET A 16 12.14 12.80 10.89
C MET A 16 10.92 11.89 10.99
N ALA A 17 9.89 12.38 11.65
CA ALA A 17 8.58 11.75 11.66
C ALA A 17 8.12 11.60 10.21
N LEU A 18 7.86 10.36 9.79
CA LEU A 18 7.35 10.00 8.46
C LEU A 18 6.09 10.84 8.14
N PRO A 19 6.18 11.92 7.33
CA PRO A 19 5.03 12.76 7.05
C PRO A 19 4.04 12.07 6.09
N ALA A 20 4.44 10.95 5.49
CA ALA A 20 3.68 10.25 4.46
C ALA A 20 2.41 9.56 5.00
N LEU A 21 2.39 9.13 6.26
CA LEU A 21 1.22 8.42 6.83
C LEU A 21 0.09 9.38 7.24
N ALA A 22 0.42 10.63 7.59
CA ALA A 22 -0.58 11.59 8.08
C ALA A 22 -1.51 12.10 6.97
N ALA A 23 -1.07 12.07 5.70
CA ALA A 23 -1.87 12.51 4.56
C ALA A 23 -2.89 11.45 4.07
N GLU A 24 -2.87 10.24 4.60
CA GLU A 24 -3.72 9.12 4.13
C GLU A 24 -5.04 9.00 4.90
N ASN A 25 -5.20 9.76 5.99
CA ASN A 25 -6.44 9.89 6.75
C ASN A 25 -7.39 10.89 6.09
N GLY A 26 -8.07 10.54 5.00
CA GLY A 26 -8.88 11.61 4.36
C GLY A 26 -9.94 11.27 3.34
N PHE A 27 -10.17 10.02 2.95
CA PHE A 27 -11.26 9.73 2.01
C PHE A 27 -12.27 8.74 2.58
N SER A 28 -13.50 9.21 2.76
CA SER A 28 -14.67 8.38 2.98
C SER A 28 -15.46 8.27 1.67
N GLY A 29 -15.59 7.05 1.16
CA GLY A 29 -16.37 6.80 -0.05
C GLY A 29 -15.92 5.57 -0.83
N VAL A 30 -16.61 5.35 -1.96
CA VAL A 30 -16.24 4.33 -2.94
C VAL A 30 -15.46 5.01 -4.07
N ARG A 31 -14.28 4.47 -4.37
CA ARG A 31 -13.50 4.81 -5.57
C ARG A 31 -13.69 3.73 -6.62
N VAL A 32 -13.50 4.11 -7.88
CA VAL A 32 -13.67 3.24 -9.03
C VAL A 32 -12.42 3.28 -9.87
N ILE A 33 -12.00 2.11 -10.33
CA ILE A 33 -10.98 1.90 -11.35
C ILE A 33 -11.67 1.19 -12.50
N THR A 34 -11.49 1.68 -13.73
CA THR A 34 -11.90 1.00 -14.96
C THR A 34 -10.65 0.63 -15.78
N MET A 35 -10.87 0.00 -16.94
CA MET A 35 -9.78 -0.33 -17.86
C MET A 35 -8.97 0.90 -18.33
N THR A 36 -9.53 2.11 -18.27
CA THR A 36 -8.90 3.32 -18.80
C THR A 36 -8.91 4.50 -17.85
N GLU A 37 -9.83 4.55 -16.90
CA GLU A 37 -10.06 5.69 -16.01
C GLU A 37 -10.04 5.26 -14.54
N ALA A 38 -9.91 6.23 -13.64
CA ALA A 38 -10.09 6.01 -12.23
C ALA A 38 -10.49 7.30 -11.52
N THR A 39 -11.16 7.16 -10.38
CA THR A 39 -11.53 8.30 -9.54
C THR A 39 -10.37 8.77 -8.65
N SER A 40 -9.35 7.93 -8.43
CA SER A 40 -8.15 8.33 -7.67
C SER A 40 -7.12 9.00 -8.58
N THR A 41 -6.53 10.08 -8.09
CA THR A 41 -5.40 10.78 -8.73
C THR A 41 -4.03 10.17 -8.40
N CYS A 42 -3.98 9.19 -7.50
CA CYS A 42 -2.74 8.51 -7.12
C CYS A 42 -2.22 7.51 -8.16
N ILE A 43 -3.10 6.98 -9.02
CA ILE A 43 -2.78 5.83 -9.88
C ILE A 43 -1.69 6.22 -10.89
N GLY A 44 -0.60 5.47 -10.89
CA GLY A 44 0.60 5.74 -11.70
C GLY A 44 1.63 6.64 -11.01
N VAL A 45 1.37 7.09 -9.78
CA VAL A 45 2.27 7.97 -9.01
C VAL A 45 2.40 7.44 -7.57
N PRO A 46 3.14 6.34 -7.33
CA PRO A 46 3.22 5.65 -6.04
C PRO A 46 4.13 6.36 -5.02
N ARG A 47 3.80 7.62 -4.70
CA ARG A 47 4.57 8.46 -3.75
C ARG A 47 4.21 8.22 -2.29
N THR A 48 3.08 7.57 -2.02
CA THR A 48 2.63 7.19 -0.68
C THR A 48 2.23 5.71 -0.66
N PRO A 49 2.15 5.09 0.53
CA PRO A 49 1.68 3.72 0.67
C PRO A 49 0.33 3.45 -0.01
N LEU A 50 -0.67 4.30 0.20
CA LEU A 50 -1.99 4.21 -0.42
C LEU A 50 -1.89 4.37 -1.94
N CYS A 51 -1.13 5.35 -2.44
CA CYS A 51 -0.99 5.52 -3.88
C CYS A 51 -0.33 4.31 -4.55
N ALA A 52 0.60 3.62 -3.86
CA ALA A 52 1.16 2.36 -4.35
C ALA A 52 0.11 1.25 -4.38
N ALA A 53 -0.70 1.09 -3.33
CA ALA A 53 -1.79 0.10 -3.30
C ALA A 53 -2.85 0.37 -4.39
N GLU A 54 -3.21 1.63 -4.63
CA GLU A 54 -4.17 2.00 -5.68
C GLU A 54 -3.59 1.80 -7.09
N THR A 55 -2.31 2.12 -7.29
CA THR A 55 -1.60 1.84 -8.56
C THR A 55 -1.54 0.33 -8.82
N PHE A 56 -1.30 -0.47 -7.79
CA PHE A 56 -1.32 -1.93 -7.85
C PHE A 56 -2.69 -2.48 -8.28
N LEU A 57 -3.78 -2.02 -7.66
CA LEU A 57 -5.14 -2.44 -8.07
C LEU A 57 -5.41 -2.09 -9.53
N ALA A 58 -4.99 -0.90 -9.97
CA ALA A 58 -5.17 -0.47 -11.36
C ALA A 58 -4.36 -1.31 -12.35
N CYS A 59 -3.09 -1.59 -12.03
CA CYS A 59 -2.24 -2.40 -12.89
C CYS A 59 -2.77 -3.84 -12.98
N SER A 60 -3.25 -4.42 -11.87
CA SER A 60 -3.85 -5.75 -11.83
C SER A 60 -5.12 -5.85 -12.69
N LEU A 61 -5.98 -4.83 -12.65
CA LEU A 61 -7.19 -4.79 -13.48
C LEU A 61 -6.85 -4.63 -14.97
N ARG A 62 -5.93 -3.71 -15.29
CA ARG A 62 -5.61 -3.31 -16.67
C ARG A 62 -4.62 -4.25 -17.35
N ASN A 63 -3.90 -5.05 -16.57
CA ASN A 63 -2.74 -5.83 -16.99
C ASN A 63 -1.72 -4.99 -17.76
N ASP A 64 -1.42 -3.80 -17.24
CA ASP A 64 -0.44 -2.87 -17.79
C ASP A 64 0.91 -3.10 -17.12
N GLU A 65 1.83 -3.75 -17.84
CA GLU A 65 3.16 -4.14 -17.34
C GLU A 65 3.96 -2.92 -16.85
N ALA A 66 3.97 -1.83 -17.61
CA ALA A 66 4.70 -0.62 -17.24
C ALA A 66 4.15 0.00 -15.96
N MET A 67 2.83 -0.10 -15.72
CA MET A 67 2.22 0.35 -14.49
C MET A 67 2.52 -0.58 -13.30
N CYS A 68 2.55 -1.90 -13.52
CA CYS A 68 2.88 -2.85 -12.47
C CYS A 68 4.36 -2.71 -12.02
N ASP A 69 5.26 -2.44 -12.96
CA ASP A 69 6.68 -2.17 -12.66
C ASP A 69 6.88 -0.96 -11.71
N LEU A 70 6.01 0.06 -11.78
CA LEU A 70 6.10 1.23 -10.89
C LEU A 70 5.99 0.86 -9.41
N VAL A 71 5.25 -0.22 -9.11
CA VAL A 71 5.02 -0.73 -7.77
C VAL A 71 5.73 -2.05 -7.52
N GLY A 72 6.61 -2.49 -8.43
CA GLY A 72 7.34 -3.75 -8.33
C GLY A 72 6.44 -4.98 -8.34
N ALA A 73 5.21 -4.85 -8.85
CA ALA A 73 4.34 -5.98 -9.10
C ALA A 73 4.74 -6.59 -10.45
N GLY A 74 4.85 -7.91 -10.52
CA GLY A 74 5.01 -8.60 -11.79
C GLY A 74 3.75 -8.51 -12.66
N PRO A 75 3.77 -9.09 -13.87
CA PRO A 75 2.59 -9.13 -14.72
C PRO A 75 1.50 -9.99 -14.09
N PHE A 76 0.25 -9.60 -14.33
CA PHE A 76 -0.92 -10.38 -13.91
C PHE A 76 -1.45 -11.24 -15.06
N GLY A 77 -2.22 -12.28 -14.71
CA GLY A 77 -3.04 -12.99 -15.68
C GLY A 77 -4.21 -12.12 -16.15
N PRO A 78 -4.84 -12.44 -17.30
CA PRO A 78 -6.01 -11.73 -17.78
C PRO A 78 -7.16 -11.81 -16.76
N ARG A 79 -7.73 -10.67 -16.37
CA ARG A 79 -8.91 -10.59 -15.52
C ARG A 79 -10.18 -10.41 -16.36
N LYS A 80 -11.30 -10.98 -15.88
CA LYS A 80 -12.63 -10.80 -16.50
C LYS A 80 -13.33 -9.52 -16.05
N ALA A 81 -12.92 -8.97 -14.91
CA ALA A 81 -13.48 -7.73 -14.39
C ALA A 81 -13.17 -6.58 -15.35
N ILE A 82 -14.13 -5.67 -15.52
CA ILE A 82 -13.99 -4.44 -16.34
C ILE A 82 -13.85 -3.19 -15.48
N ALA A 83 -14.19 -3.31 -14.20
CA ALA A 83 -14.00 -2.28 -13.20
C ALA A 83 -13.77 -2.91 -11.83
N GLU A 84 -13.05 -2.18 -10.97
CA GLU A 84 -12.85 -2.50 -9.56
C GLU A 84 -13.37 -1.33 -8.74
N LYS A 85 -14.34 -1.59 -7.86
CA LYS A 85 -14.77 -0.63 -6.84
C LYS A 85 -14.00 -0.91 -5.57
N TYR A 86 -13.55 0.12 -4.88
CA TYR A 86 -12.90 -0.09 -3.60
C TYR A 86 -13.17 1.02 -2.59
N LYS A 87 -12.99 0.68 -1.31
CA LYS A 87 -13.04 1.60 -0.17
C LYS A 87 -11.76 1.46 0.62
N PHE A 88 -11.19 2.59 1.03
CA PHE A 88 -10.14 2.59 2.03
C PHE A 88 -10.73 2.28 3.40
N VAL A 89 -10.13 1.35 4.13
CA VAL A 89 -10.57 0.96 5.48
C VAL A 89 -9.60 1.47 6.52
N ALA A 90 -8.32 1.10 6.39
CA ALA A 90 -7.30 1.45 7.36
C ALA A 90 -5.90 1.34 6.73
N SER A 91 -4.96 2.05 7.35
CA SER A 91 -3.53 1.89 7.10
C SER A 91 -2.78 1.81 8.42
N ARG A 92 -1.80 0.93 8.54
CA ARG A 92 -0.92 0.89 9.72
C ARG A 92 0.49 0.45 9.36
N VAL A 93 1.47 0.99 10.06
CA VAL A 93 2.84 0.45 10.02
C VAL A 93 2.86 -0.85 10.82
N LEU A 94 3.42 -1.91 10.23
CA LEU A 94 3.57 -3.19 10.90
C LEU A 94 4.69 -3.12 11.95
N THR A 95 4.39 -3.59 13.16
CA THR A 95 5.31 -3.66 14.30
C THR A 95 6.15 -4.93 14.25
N LYS A 96 7.10 -5.05 15.17
CA LYS A 96 7.95 -6.24 15.27
C LYS A 96 7.12 -7.50 15.56
N GLU A 97 6.09 -7.36 16.39
CA GLU A 97 5.19 -8.42 16.82
C GLU A 97 4.36 -8.95 15.65
N ASP A 98 3.92 -8.07 14.74
CA ASP A 98 3.22 -8.48 13.51
C ASP A 98 4.09 -9.43 12.67
N TYR A 99 5.39 -9.12 12.53
CA TYR A 99 6.31 -9.94 11.75
C TYR A 99 6.61 -11.30 12.40
N GLN A 100 6.48 -11.42 13.72
CA GLN A 100 6.70 -12.68 14.43
C GLN A 100 5.53 -13.65 14.26
N ARG A 101 4.34 -13.15 13.90
CA ARG A 101 3.17 -13.99 13.59
C ARG A 101 3.27 -14.63 12.20
N VAL A 102 3.87 -13.92 11.25
CA VAL A 102 4.22 -14.45 9.92
C VAL A 102 5.65 -14.94 9.90
N ASP A 103 5.83 -16.12 10.48
CA ASP A 103 7.06 -16.88 10.41
C ASP A 103 7.54 -16.96 8.94
N ARG A 104 8.71 -16.37 8.64
CA ARG A 104 9.50 -16.52 7.39
C ARG A 104 9.19 -15.63 6.17
N ALA A 105 8.43 -14.56 6.29
CA ALA A 105 8.27 -13.61 5.17
C ALA A 105 9.52 -12.72 4.98
N GLU A 106 10.41 -13.03 4.02
CA GLU A 106 11.59 -12.21 3.67
C GLU A 106 11.21 -10.76 3.27
N TRP A 107 9.96 -10.58 2.84
CA TRP A 107 9.38 -9.29 2.48
C TRP A 107 9.02 -8.42 3.70
N ALA A 108 8.89 -9.00 4.89
CA ALA A 108 8.41 -8.31 6.08
C ALA A 108 9.59 -7.62 6.80
N LYS A 109 9.68 -6.30 6.62
CA LYS A 109 10.75 -5.46 7.21
C LYS A 109 10.15 -4.29 7.99
N PRO A 110 10.78 -3.83 9.09
CA PRO A 110 10.35 -2.63 9.79
C PRO A 110 10.09 -1.47 8.83
N GLY A 111 8.96 -0.78 9.00
CA GLY A 111 8.51 0.28 8.08
C GLY A 111 7.60 -0.21 6.95
N THR A 112 7.33 -1.51 6.85
CA THR A 112 6.26 -2.02 5.97
C THR A 112 4.91 -1.50 6.45
N VAL A 113 4.09 -1.05 5.51
CA VAL A 113 2.74 -0.52 5.77
C VAL A 113 1.72 -1.51 5.25
N SER A 114 0.75 -1.86 6.10
CA SER A 114 -0.44 -2.60 5.71
C SER A 114 -1.53 -1.61 5.33
N ILE A 115 -2.04 -1.75 4.11
CA ILE A 115 -3.17 -1.00 3.56
C ILE A 115 -4.34 -1.96 3.42
N VAL A 116 -5.40 -1.71 4.17
CA VAL A 116 -6.63 -2.49 4.15
C VAL A 116 -7.65 -1.76 3.30
N LEU A 117 -8.14 -2.47 2.29
CA LEU A 117 -9.18 -2.05 1.38
C LEU A 117 -10.38 -3.00 1.49
N GLN A 118 -11.54 -2.53 1.07
CA GLN A 118 -12.62 -3.41 0.63
C GLN A 118 -12.73 -3.28 -0.88
N THR A 119 -12.73 -4.38 -1.61
CA THR A 119 -12.76 -4.41 -3.08
C THR A 119 -14.00 -5.15 -3.59
N SER A 120 -14.49 -4.76 -4.77
CA SER A 120 -15.66 -5.34 -5.43
C SER A 120 -15.43 -5.29 -6.94
N SER A 121 -15.25 -6.45 -7.54
CA SER A 121 -14.98 -6.61 -8.97
C SER A 121 -16.29 -6.58 -9.74
N CYS A 122 -16.37 -5.74 -10.76
CA CYS A 122 -17.54 -5.60 -11.63
C CYS A 122 -17.27 -6.17 -13.03
N PHE A 123 -18.27 -6.84 -13.60
CA PHE A 123 -18.18 -7.58 -14.85
C PHE A 123 -19.04 -6.96 -15.96
N LYS A 124 -18.87 -7.46 -17.19
CA LYS A 124 -19.56 -6.93 -18.39
C LYS A 124 -21.08 -7.03 -18.36
N ASP A 125 -21.62 -7.97 -17.60
CA ASP A 125 -23.06 -8.15 -17.42
C ASP A 125 -23.67 -7.14 -16.41
N GLY A 126 -22.84 -6.24 -15.87
CA GLY A 126 -23.24 -5.24 -14.87
C GLY A 126 -23.28 -5.77 -13.45
N THR A 127 -23.01 -7.06 -13.23
CA THR A 127 -22.88 -7.62 -11.88
C THR A 127 -21.58 -7.19 -11.23
N CYS A 128 -21.60 -7.04 -9.90
CA CYS A 128 -20.41 -6.83 -9.11
C CYS A 128 -20.39 -7.84 -7.96
N SER A 129 -19.20 -8.33 -7.61
CA SER A 129 -19.02 -9.14 -6.40
C SER A 129 -19.38 -8.32 -5.16
N PRO A 130 -19.70 -8.97 -4.02
CA PRO A 130 -19.76 -8.29 -2.74
C PRO A 130 -18.42 -7.60 -2.43
N PHE A 131 -18.46 -6.62 -1.51
CA PHE A 131 -17.22 -6.04 -1.00
C PHE A 131 -16.50 -7.04 -0.10
N GLU A 132 -15.28 -7.39 -0.47
CA GLU A 132 -14.41 -8.29 0.30
C GLU A 132 -13.17 -7.55 0.78
N ARG A 133 -12.65 -7.95 1.95
CA ARG A 133 -11.43 -7.36 2.50
C ARG A 133 -10.25 -7.75 1.62
N TYR A 134 -9.37 -6.78 1.39
CA TYR A 134 -8.18 -6.94 0.58
C TYR A 134 -7.03 -6.19 1.24
N THR A 135 -5.96 -6.87 1.55
CA THR A 135 -4.80 -6.29 2.24
C THR A 135 -3.66 -6.19 1.26
N VAL A 136 -3.09 -4.99 1.12
CA VAL A 136 -1.88 -4.74 0.34
C VAL A 136 -0.77 -4.32 1.30
N LEU A 137 0.35 -5.03 1.26
CA LEU A 137 1.53 -4.71 2.05
C LEU A 137 2.53 -4.00 1.15
N VAL A 138 2.94 -2.81 1.58
CA VAL A 138 3.87 -1.96 0.82
C VAL A 138 5.07 -1.59 1.66
N SER A 139 6.22 -1.47 1.01
CA SER A 139 7.49 -1.12 1.66
C SER A 139 8.21 -0.07 0.83
N GLU A 140 8.91 0.83 1.51
CA GLU A 140 9.74 1.83 0.84
C GLU A 140 11.09 1.21 0.46
N LYS A 141 11.44 1.27 -0.83
CA LYS A 141 12.78 0.91 -1.34
C LYS A 141 13.29 2.04 -2.21
N ASN A 142 14.44 2.63 -1.84
CA ASN A 142 15.11 3.70 -2.58
C ASN A 142 14.18 4.89 -2.91
N GLY A 143 13.37 5.33 -1.95
CA GLY A 143 12.44 6.45 -2.12
C GLY A 143 11.19 6.14 -2.95
N LYS A 144 10.90 4.85 -3.21
CA LYS A 144 9.70 4.38 -3.90
C LYS A 144 8.92 3.40 -3.04
N TRP A 145 7.59 3.52 -3.03
CA TRP A 145 6.72 2.54 -2.40
C TRP A 145 6.45 1.40 -3.38
N ILE A 146 6.81 0.19 -2.98
CA ILE A 146 6.57 -1.03 -3.76
C ILE A 146 5.64 -1.96 -3.00
N VAL A 147 4.86 -2.75 -3.73
CA VAL A 147 4.07 -3.84 -3.16
C VAL A 147 5.00 -5.02 -2.89
N VAL A 148 4.91 -5.56 -1.68
CA VAL A 148 5.73 -6.69 -1.24
C VAL A 148 4.93 -7.95 -0.95
N SER A 149 3.62 -7.79 -0.71
CA SER A 149 2.66 -8.88 -0.57
C SER A 149 1.24 -8.32 -0.70
N TRP A 150 0.27 -9.17 -1.02
CA TRP A 150 -1.15 -8.85 -1.02
C TRP A 150 -1.95 -10.13 -0.75
N ASN A 151 -3.05 -10.01 -0.02
CA ASN A 151 -3.96 -11.13 0.27
C ASN A 151 -5.41 -10.68 0.13
N SER A 152 -6.25 -11.61 -0.33
CA SER A 152 -7.70 -11.46 -0.25
C SER A 152 -8.20 -12.06 1.06
N ALA A 153 -9.40 -11.65 1.51
CA ALA A 153 -10.03 -12.22 2.69
C ALA A 153 -10.16 -13.75 2.65
N ALA A 154 -10.18 -14.36 1.46
CA ALA A 154 -10.22 -15.80 1.28
C ALA A 154 -8.91 -16.50 1.69
N ASP A 155 -7.81 -15.75 1.79
CA ASP A 155 -6.46 -16.22 2.11
C ASP A 155 -5.98 -15.76 3.51
N ASP A 156 -6.80 -14.98 4.23
CA ASP A 156 -6.44 -14.25 5.47
C ASP A 156 -6.59 -15.08 6.77
N GLU A 157 -6.10 -16.32 6.82
CA GLU A 157 -6.02 -17.05 8.12
C GLU A 157 -4.88 -16.52 9.02
N ASP A 158 -3.86 -15.85 8.46
CA ASP A 158 -2.63 -15.50 9.19
C ASP A 158 -2.63 -14.13 9.87
N PHE A 159 -3.53 -13.21 9.49
CA PHE A 159 -3.55 -11.82 9.98
C PHE A 159 -4.90 -11.35 10.53
N ALA A 160 -5.88 -12.26 10.67
CA ALA A 160 -7.10 -11.96 11.39
C ALA A 160 -6.78 -11.83 12.89
N ASP A 161 -7.06 -10.64 13.45
CA ASP A 161 -7.10 -10.40 14.90
C ASP A 161 -8.43 -10.87 15.48
#